data_AF-A0A2D6PCN0-F1
#
_entry.id   AF-A0A2D6PCN0-F1
#
_cell.length_a   1.000
_cell.length_b   1.000
_cell.length_c   1.000
_cell.angle_alpha   90.00
_cell.angle_beta   90.00
_cell.angle_gamma   90.00
#
_symmetry.space_group_name_H-M   'P 1'
#
loop_
_entity.id
_entity.type
_entity.pdbx_description
1 polymer ?
#
loop_
_entity_poly.entity_id
_entity_poly.type
_entity_poly.pdbx_seq_one_letter_code
_entity_poly.pdbx_strand_id
1 'polypeptide(L)'
;MNLSKHNTNIEQKKKHFPSFIDLIKNQFWHGGDKYKLNDEKEFTDQVCETFPGDTGVDWILGTAMKYLGRYKNFGREKDLLKIATYCYILWLKAGFHLKEKHDEDVKKNIDVKE
;
A
#
# COMPACT_ATOMS: atom_id res chain seq x y z
N MET A 1 5.80 -3.19 22.64
CA MET A 1 6.70 -2.24 21.97
C MET A 1 6.38 -0.84 22.50
N ASN A 2 7.32 -0.18 23.18
CA ASN A 2 7.07 1.16 23.73
C ASN A 2 7.31 2.21 22.64
N LEU A 3 6.24 2.61 21.94
CA LEU A 3 6.31 3.53 20.80
C LEU A 3 6.67 4.97 21.17
N SER A 4 6.56 5.34 22.45
CA SER A 4 6.87 6.71 22.91
C SER A 4 8.34 7.11 22.73
N LYS A 5 9.26 6.14 22.62
CA LYS A 5 10.68 6.36 22.29
C LYS A 5 10.97 6.52 20.80
N HIS A 6 9.96 6.34 19.95
CA HIS A 6 10.07 6.41 18.48
C HIS A 6 9.31 7.62 17.91
N ASN A 7 9.06 8.64 18.73
CA ASN A 7 8.49 9.89 18.24
C ASN A 7 9.36 10.46 17.12
N THR A 8 8.74 10.75 15.97
CA THR A 8 9.41 11.38 14.82
C THR A 8 8.81 12.76 14.58
N ASN A 9 9.61 13.67 14.02
CA ASN A 9 9.16 15.00 13.61
C ASN A 9 9.03 15.09 12.08
N ILE A 10 8.50 16.22 11.59
CA ILE A 10 8.29 16.44 10.14
C ILE A 10 9.60 16.34 9.37
N GLU A 11 10.70 16.84 9.91
CA GLU A 11 12.02 16.82 9.26
C GLU A 11 12.53 15.40 9.05
N GLN A 12 12.46 14.55 10.08
CA GLN A 12 12.84 13.14 9.96
C GLN A 12 11.96 12.42 8.93
N LYS A 13 10.65 12.69 8.93
CA LYS A 13 9.74 12.11 7.93
C LYS A 13 10.15 12.51 6.52
N LYS A 14 10.37 13.79 6.24
CA LYS A 14 10.83 14.28 4.94
C LYS A 14 12.17 13.67 4.53
N LYS A 15 13.12 13.59 5.47
CA LYS A 15 14.46 13.03 5.25
C LYS A 15 14.40 11.56 4.81
N HIS A 16 13.56 10.75 5.45
CA HIS A 16 13.52 9.30 5.22
C HIS A 16 12.45 8.85 4.22
N PHE A 17 11.52 9.72 3.86
CA PHE A 17 10.45 9.41 2.93
C PHE A 17 10.94 8.86 1.57
N PRO A 18 11.99 9.43 0.93
CA PRO A 18 12.51 8.87 -0.32
C PRO A 18 12.95 7.40 -0.17
N SER A 19 13.70 7.08 0.89
CA SER A 19 14.14 5.71 1.17
C SER A 19 12.96 4.77 1.43
N PHE A 20 11.93 5.24 2.15
CA PHE A 20 10.71 4.48 2.36
C PHE A 20 9.98 4.17 1.04
N ILE A 21 9.89 5.16 0.14
CA ILE A 21 9.30 4.98 -1.19
C ILE A 21 10.09 3.95 -2.00
N ASP A 22 11.43 3.99 -1.96
CA ASP A 22 12.25 2.99 -2.66
C ASP A 22 12.06 1.58 -2.10
N LEU A 23 11.90 1.44 -0.79
CA LEU A 23 11.56 0.15 -0.17
C LEU A 23 10.19 -0.38 -0.63
N ILE A 24 9.18 0.50 -0.74
CA ILE A 24 7.87 0.12 -1.29
C ILE A 24 8.00 -0.28 -2.76
N LYS A 25 8.69 0.53 -3.59
CA LYS A 25 8.93 0.22 -5.00
C LYS A 25 9.56 -1.16 -5.13
N ASN A 26 10.61 -1.44 -4.37
CA ASN A 26 11.28 -2.74 -4.42
C ASN A 26 10.35 -3.90 -4.04
N GLN A 27 9.47 -3.73 -3.05
CA GLN A 27 8.46 -4.75 -2.74
C GLN A 27 7.43 -4.92 -3.85
N PHE A 28 7.01 -3.82 -4.47
CA PHE A 28 6.07 -3.83 -5.57
C PHE A 28 6.67 -4.52 -6.80
N TRP A 29 7.83 -4.07 -7.30
CA TRP A 29 8.51 -4.67 -8.46
C TRP A 29 8.83 -6.15 -8.24
N HIS A 30 9.39 -6.50 -7.08
CA HIS A 30 9.66 -7.89 -6.77
C HIS A 30 8.37 -8.73 -6.73
N GLY A 31 7.28 -8.17 -6.22
CA GLY A 31 5.97 -8.82 -6.21
C GLY A 31 5.41 -8.99 -7.62
N GLY A 32 5.39 -7.91 -8.40
CA GLY A 32 4.89 -7.88 -9.78
C GLY A 32 5.64 -8.85 -10.68
N ASP A 33 6.97 -8.86 -10.65
CA ASP A 33 7.78 -9.82 -11.42
C ASP A 33 7.51 -11.27 -10.99
N LYS A 34 7.41 -11.49 -9.68
CA LYS A 34 7.21 -12.83 -9.12
C LYS A 34 5.84 -13.40 -9.43
N TYR A 35 4.81 -12.56 -9.48
CA TYR A 35 3.42 -12.96 -9.66
C TYR A 35 2.84 -12.48 -11.00
N LYS A 36 3.68 -12.06 -11.95
CA LYS A 36 3.25 -11.70 -13.29
C LYS A 36 2.52 -12.89 -13.92
N LEU A 37 1.27 -12.66 -14.34
CA LEU A 37 0.48 -13.66 -15.02
C LEU A 37 0.58 -13.47 -16.54
N ASN A 38 0.40 -12.24 -17.02
CA ASN A 38 0.63 -11.83 -18.39
C ASN A 38 0.98 -10.33 -18.44
N ASP A 39 0.99 -9.71 -19.62
CA ASP A 39 1.35 -8.30 -19.79
C ASP A 39 0.30 -7.32 -19.25
N GLU A 40 -0.91 -7.79 -18.98
CA GLU A 40 -2.04 -6.97 -18.51
C GLU A 40 -2.45 -7.27 -17.06
N LYS A 41 -2.07 -8.44 -16.51
CA LYS A 41 -2.53 -8.92 -15.21
C LYS A 41 -1.41 -9.51 -14.36
N GLU A 42 -1.53 -9.33 -13.06
CA GLU A 42 -0.84 -10.11 -12.04
C GLU A 42 -1.74 -11.25 -11.54
N PHE A 43 -1.14 -12.28 -10.95
CA PHE A 43 -1.87 -13.36 -10.30
C PHE A 43 -2.76 -12.84 -9.15
N THR A 44 -2.38 -11.71 -8.55
CA THR A 44 -3.18 -10.99 -7.55
C THR A 44 -4.54 -10.58 -8.10
N ASP A 45 -4.60 -10.14 -9.37
CA ASP A 45 -5.85 -9.80 -10.05
C ASP A 45 -6.71 -11.04 -10.23
N GLN A 46 -6.11 -12.14 -10.68
CA GLN A 46 -6.80 -13.42 -10.83
C GLN A 46 -7.38 -13.92 -9.50
N VAL A 47 -6.64 -13.76 -8.39
CA VAL A 47 -7.14 -14.14 -7.05
C VAL A 47 -8.32 -13.27 -6.65
N CYS A 48 -8.27 -11.96 -6.88
CA CYS A 48 -9.40 -11.06 -6.66
C CYS A 48 -10.60 -11.40 -7.56
N GLU A 49 -10.39 -11.87 -8.79
CA GLU A 49 -11.49 -12.31 -9.68
C GLU A 49 -12.09 -13.65 -9.26
N THR A 50 -11.25 -14.59 -8.81
CA THR A 50 -11.66 -15.96 -8.46
C THR A 50 -12.27 -16.03 -7.06
N PHE A 51 -11.77 -15.21 -6.14
CA PHE A 51 -12.17 -15.16 -4.74
C PHE A 51 -12.46 -13.70 -4.32
N PRO A 52 -13.44 -13.02 -4.95
CA PRO A 52 -13.62 -11.57 -4.82
C PRO A 52 -14.01 -11.12 -3.41
N GLY A 53 -14.62 -12.00 -2.63
CA GLY A 53 -15.38 -11.57 -1.45
C GLY A 53 -16.60 -10.74 -1.86
N ASP A 54 -17.04 -9.86 -0.98
CA ASP A 54 -18.24 -9.02 -1.19
C ASP A 54 -17.92 -7.73 -1.97
N THR A 55 -16.67 -7.27 -1.95
CA THR A 55 -16.24 -5.95 -2.43
C THR A 55 -15.24 -6.00 -3.59
N GLY A 56 -14.77 -7.20 -3.98
CA GLY A 56 -13.72 -7.38 -4.99
C GLY A 56 -12.30 -7.03 -4.52
N VAL A 57 -12.17 -6.52 -3.29
CA VAL A 57 -10.89 -6.15 -2.67
C VAL A 57 -10.67 -6.83 -1.32
N ASP A 58 -11.61 -7.69 -0.88
CA ASP A 58 -11.56 -8.39 0.41
C ASP A 58 -10.27 -9.19 0.59
N TRP A 59 -9.78 -9.82 -0.47
CA TRP A 59 -8.53 -10.56 -0.40
C TRP A 59 -7.33 -9.66 -0.05
N ILE A 60 -7.29 -8.44 -0.60
CA ILE A 60 -6.24 -7.45 -0.32
C ILE A 60 -6.34 -7.01 1.13
N LEU A 61 -7.56 -6.69 1.60
CA LEU A 61 -7.82 -6.27 2.97
C LEU A 61 -7.49 -7.37 3.99
N GLY A 62 -7.93 -8.61 3.74
CA GLY A 62 -7.62 -9.77 4.57
C GLY A 62 -6.12 -10.07 4.59
N THR A 63 -5.43 -9.88 3.46
CA THR A 63 -3.98 -10.04 3.38
C THR A 63 -3.24 -8.96 4.17
N ALA A 64 -3.67 -7.69 4.10
CA ALA A 64 -3.13 -6.63 4.94
C ALA A 64 -3.34 -6.91 6.43
N MET A 65 -4.54 -7.38 6.81
CA MET A 65 -4.87 -7.77 8.18
C MET A 65 -4.00 -8.92 8.71
N LYS A 66 -3.73 -9.94 7.88
CA LYS A 66 -2.78 -11.01 8.19
C LYS A 66 -1.39 -10.46 8.54
N TYR A 67 -0.88 -9.50 7.75
CA TYR A 67 0.43 -8.90 8.02
C TYR A 67 0.42 -7.99 9.26
N LEU A 68 -0.68 -7.29 9.54
CA LEU A 68 -0.86 -6.56 10.79
C LEU A 68 -0.78 -7.49 12.00
N GLY A 69 -1.47 -8.63 11.95
CA GLY A 69 -1.40 -9.65 13.00
C GLY A 69 0.02 -10.21 13.19
N ARG A 70 0.73 -10.48 12.09
CA ARG A 70 2.14 -10.90 12.15
C ARG A 70 3.05 -9.84 12.76
N TYR A 71 2.88 -8.58 12.39
CA TYR A 71 3.66 -7.49 12.97
C TYR A 71 3.37 -7.36 14.47
N LYS A 72 2.10 -7.41 14.87
CA LYS A 72 1.69 -7.40 16.28
C LYS A 72 2.36 -8.53 17.08
N ASN A 73 2.41 -9.73 16.52
CA ASN A 73 2.91 -10.91 17.23
C ASN A 73 4.44 -11.02 17.23
N PHE A 74 5.10 -10.59 16.15
CA PHE A 74 6.53 -10.86 15.91
C PHE A 74 7.40 -9.62 15.72
N GLY A 75 6.83 -8.42 15.65
CA GLY A 75 7.57 -7.17 15.45
C GLY A 75 8.36 -7.08 14.14
N ARG A 76 7.97 -7.86 13.12
CA ARG A 76 8.72 -7.96 11.86
C ARG A 76 8.49 -6.73 10.97
N GLU A 77 9.44 -5.83 10.94
CA GLU A 77 9.37 -4.56 10.19
C GLU A 77 9.02 -4.73 8.71
N LYS A 78 9.52 -5.78 8.05
CA LYS A 78 9.17 -6.07 6.64
C LYS A 78 7.68 -6.31 6.41
N ASP A 79 6.94 -6.72 7.44
CA ASP A 79 5.49 -6.90 7.33
C ASP A 79 4.79 -5.50 7.25
N LEU A 80 5.38 -4.43 7.79
CA LEU A 80 4.92 -3.04 7.59
C LEU A 80 5.06 -2.59 6.13
N LEU A 81 6.19 -2.91 5.49
CA LEU A 81 6.40 -2.61 4.06
C LEU A 81 5.37 -3.33 3.19
N LYS A 82 5.03 -4.58 3.54
CA LYS A 82 3.98 -5.32 2.84
C LYS A 82 2.62 -4.69 3.01
N ILE A 83 2.25 -4.28 4.23
CA ILE A 83 0.98 -3.57 4.49
C ILE A 83 0.91 -2.31 3.63
N ALA A 84 1.96 -1.49 3.63
CA ALA A 84 2.01 -0.28 2.81
C ALA A 84 1.86 -0.57 1.30
N THR A 85 2.48 -1.66 0.82
CA THR A 85 2.34 -2.11 -0.57
C THR A 85 0.89 -2.49 -0.89
N TYR A 86 0.21 -3.24 -0.01
CA TYR A 86 -1.22 -3.58 -0.22
C TYR A 86 -2.14 -2.37 -0.16
N CYS A 87 -1.87 -1.38 0.70
CA CYS A 87 -2.60 -0.12 0.69
C CYS A 87 -2.44 0.62 -0.64
N TYR A 88 -1.23 0.61 -1.22
CA TYR A 88 -1.00 1.19 -2.53
C TYR A 88 -1.73 0.44 -3.65
N ILE A 89 -1.72 -0.90 -3.63
CA ILE A 89 -2.49 -1.72 -4.60
C ILE A 89 -3.99 -1.45 -4.47
N LEU A 90 -4.51 -1.34 -3.24
CA LEU A 90 -5.91 -1.00 -3.01
C LEU A 90 -6.25 0.37 -3.59
N TRP A 91 -5.38 1.37 -3.39
CA TRP A 91 -5.51 2.71 -3.96
C TRP A 91 -5.52 2.66 -5.50
N LEU A 92 -4.68 1.82 -6.12
CA LEU A 92 -4.71 1.61 -7.57
C LEU A 92 -6.03 0.97 -8.03
N LYS A 93 -6.48 -0.10 -7.37
CA LYS A 93 -7.73 -0.80 -7.73
C LYS A 93 -8.97 0.06 -7.56
N ALA A 94 -8.98 0.95 -6.58
CA ALA A 94 -10.05 1.93 -6.41
C ALA A 94 -10.01 3.06 -7.46
N GLY A 95 -9.06 3.04 -8.40
CA GLY A 95 -9.02 3.97 -9.52
C GLY A 95 -8.40 5.32 -9.20
N PHE A 96 -7.83 5.54 -8.02
CA PHE A 96 -7.32 6.86 -7.62
C PHE A 96 -6.16 7.40 -8.47
N HIS A 97 -5.49 6.54 -9.25
CA HIS A 97 -4.50 6.93 -10.25
C HIS A 97 -5.12 7.49 -11.53
N LEU A 98 -6.37 7.14 -11.79
CA LEU A 98 -7.20 7.77 -12.81
C LEU A 98 -7.51 9.17 -12.27
N LYS A 99 -7.36 10.21 -13.10
CA LYS A 99 -7.59 11.62 -12.74
C LYS A 99 -9.07 11.94 -12.50
N GLU A 100 -9.82 10.97 -12.04
CA GLU A 100 -11.21 11.07 -11.66
C GLU A 100 -11.29 11.57 -10.21
N LYS A 101 -12.38 12.25 -9.90
CA LYS A 101 -12.58 12.84 -8.58
C LYS A 101 -13.16 11.79 -7.66
N HIS A 102 -12.30 11.13 -6.90
CA HIS A 102 -12.69 10.02 -6.03
C HIS A 102 -13.12 10.45 -4.62
N ASP A 103 -12.54 11.54 -4.08
CA ASP A 103 -12.85 12.06 -2.75
C ASP A 103 -13.08 13.59 -2.72
N GLU A 104 -13.83 14.06 -1.72
CA GLU A 104 -14.00 15.50 -1.44
C GLU A 104 -12.74 16.16 -0.85
N ASP A 105 -11.82 15.36 -0.27
CA ASP A 105 -10.60 15.82 0.42
C ASP A 105 -9.49 16.33 -0.53
N VAL A 106 -9.52 15.94 -1.81
CA VAL A 106 -8.52 16.37 -2.82
C VAL A 106 -8.63 17.87 -3.12
N LYS A 107 -9.74 18.53 -2.75
CA LYS A 107 -9.94 19.97 -2.95
C LYS A 107 -8.91 20.86 -2.25
N LYS A 108 -8.27 20.41 -1.15
CA LYS A 108 -7.35 21.27 -0.38
C LYS A 108 -5.95 21.44 -0.98
N ASN A 109 -5.54 20.58 -1.92
CA ASN A 109 -4.15 20.55 -2.42
C ASN A 109 -3.97 21.20 -3.80
N ILE A 110 -5.04 21.72 -4.43
CA ILE A 110 -4.97 22.29 -5.78
C ILE A 110 -4.80 23.82 -5.78
N ASP A 111 -5.00 24.49 -4.64
CA ASP A 111 -4.90 25.96 -4.53
C ASP A 111 -3.52 26.49 -4.10
N VAL A 112 -2.44 25.74 -4.34
CA VAL A 112 -1.08 26.32 -4.26
C VAL A 112 -0.71 26.83 -5.65
N LYS A 113 -1.14 28.07 -5.93
CA LYS A 113 -0.72 28.82 -7.12
C LYS A 113 0.79 29.07 -7.07
N GLU A 114 1.44 28.82 -8.19
CA GLU A 114 2.83 29.18 -8.53
C GLU A 114 3.11 30.69 -8.35
#